data_AF-A0A497B9C1-F1
#
_entry.id   AF-A0A497B9C1-F1
#
_cell.length_a   1.000
_cell.length_b   1.000
_cell.length_c   1.000
_cell.angle_alpha   90.00
_cell.angle_beta   90.00
_cell.angle_gamma   90.00
#
_symmetry.space_group_name_H-M   'P 1'
#
loop_
_entity.id
_entity.type
_entity.pdbx_description
1 polymer ?
#
loop_
_entity_poly.entity_id
_entity_poly.type
_entity_poly.pdbx_seq_one_letter_code
_entity_poly.pdbx_strand_id
1 'polypeptide(L)'
;MKNKRNYFFCPICHQIFSCNLQCQVKKRIICICSDCLKKEAIDLGLTVDVAEDIVKELKGICKIRRAKSEKEAALLRLRMELEGIKVFKRKRV
;
A
#
# COMPACT_ATOMS: atom_id res chain seq x y z
N MET A 1 -18.46 12.09 2.81
CA MET A 1 -17.18 12.15 3.57
C MET A 1 -16.01 11.83 2.65
N LYS A 2 -15.06 12.75 2.41
CA LYS A 2 -13.86 12.45 1.62
C LYS A 2 -13.05 11.36 2.35
N ASN A 3 -12.95 10.16 1.76
CA ASN A 3 -12.19 9.06 2.32
C ASN A 3 -10.73 9.49 2.56
N LYS A 4 -10.31 9.57 3.82
CA LYS A 4 -8.92 9.82 4.19
C LYS A 4 -8.06 8.75 3.52
N ARG A 5 -7.18 9.17 2.60
CA ARG A 5 -6.18 8.29 2.02
C ARG A 5 -4.92 8.42 2.83
N ASN A 6 -4.43 7.30 3.32
CA ASN A 6 -3.17 7.21 4.02
C ASN A 6 -2.13 6.77 3.00
N TYR A 7 -0.96 7.38 3.09
CA TYR A 7 0.14 7.05 2.22
C TYR A 7 1.01 6.02 2.93
N PHE A 8 1.46 5.04 2.18
CA PHE A 8 2.35 4.02 2.69
C PHE A 8 3.48 3.78 1.69
N PHE A 9 4.61 3.40 2.26
CA PHE A 9 5.79 3.01 1.51
C PHE A 9 5.72 1.51 1.27
N CYS A 10 5.79 1.08 0.01
CA CYS A 10 5.92 -0.33 -0.29
C CYS A 10 7.37 -0.76 -0.01
N PRO A 11 7.62 -1.73 0.88
CA PRO A 11 8.98 -2.14 1.24
C PRO A 11 9.71 -2.91 0.12
N ILE A 12 8.99 -3.35 -0.92
CA ILE A 12 9.55 -4.19 -2.00
C ILE A 12 9.99 -3.32 -3.18
N CYS A 13 9.10 -2.48 -3.70
CA CYS A 13 9.41 -1.62 -4.84
C CYS A 13 9.87 -0.21 -4.43
N HIS A 14 9.91 0.09 -3.12
CA HIS A 14 10.31 1.39 -2.57
C HIS A 14 9.55 2.59 -3.15
N GLN A 15 8.31 2.37 -3.64
CA GLN A 15 7.42 3.40 -4.15
C GLN A 15 6.30 3.72 -3.15
N ILE A 16 5.71 4.90 -3.31
CA ILE A 16 4.60 5.36 -2.48
C ILE A 16 3.24 5.05 -3.10
N PHE A 17 2.38 4.50 -2.27
CA PHE A 17 1.00 4.21 -2.59
C PHE A 17 0.09 4.85 -1.57
N SER A 18 -1.20 4.92 -1.90
CA SER A 18 -2.25 5.41 -1.02
C SER A 18 -3.32 4.34 -0.85
N CYS A 19 -3.82 4.17 0.38
CA CYS A 19 -4.91 3.26 0.69
C CYS A 19 -5.84 3.86 1.75
N ASN A 20 -7.01 3.26 1.97
CA ASN A 20 -7.92 3.67 3.04
C ASN A 20 -7.62 2.99 4.39
N LEU A 21 -6.55 2.16 4.48
CA LEU A 21 -6.16 1.31 5.62
C LEU A 21 -7.24 0.32 6.12
N GLN A 22 -8.33 0.09 5.39
CA GLN A 22 -9.37 -0.87 5.84
C GLN A 22 -8.83 -2.30 5.95
N CYS A 23 -7.84 -2.66 5.11
CA CYS A 23 -7.19 -3.97 5.17
C CYS A 23 -6.42 -4.19 6.49
N GLN A 24 -5.85 -3.14 7.09
CA GLN A 24 -5.17 -3.26 8.37
C GLN A 24 -6.14 -3.50 9.53
N VAL A 25 -7.34 -2.91 9.48
CA VAL A 25 -8.37 -3.12 10.52
C VAL A 25 -8.98 -4.51 10.41
N LYS A 26 -9.31 -4.96 9.19
CA LYS A 26 -10.04 -6.21 8.98
C LYS A 26 -9.17 -7.45 8.95
N LYS A 27 -8.01 -7.39 8.29
CA LYS A 27 -7.15 -8.56 8.03
C LYS A 27 -5.75 -8.42 8.65
N ARG A 28 -5.43 -7.31 9.34
CA ARG A 28 -4.09 -7.00 9.88
C ARG A 28 -2.95 -7.05 8.85
N ILE A 29 -3.30 -6.87 7.57
CA ILE A 29 -2.34 -6.97 6.47
C ILE A 29 -1.55 -5.67 6.35
N ILE A 30 -0.22 -5.77 6.33
CA ILE A 30 0.67 -4.64 6.02
C ILE A 30 0.39 -4.19 4.59
N CYS A 31 0.27 -2.88 4.39
CA CYS A 31 0.02 -2.35 3.06
C CYS A 31 1.26 -2.57 2.19
N ILE A 32 1.14 -3.46 1.20
CA ILE A 32 2.12 -3.74 0.16
C ILE A 32 1.48 -3.36 -1.19
N CYS A 33 2.30 -2.96 -2.15
CA CYS A 33 1.81 -2.68 -3.50
C CYS A 33 1.20 -3.94 -4.12
N SER A 34 0.10 -3.83 -4.86
CA SER A 34 -0.59 -5.00 -5.40
C SER A 34 0.28 -5.88 -6.29
N ASP A 35 1.17 -5.27 -7.08
CA ASP A 35 2.04 -6.00 -8.00
C ASP A 35 3.13 -6.76 -7.22
N CYS A 36 3.65 -6.11 -6.18
CA CYS A 36 4.64 -6.68 -5.26
C CYS A 36 4.05 -7.86 -4.48
N LEU A 37 2.81 -7.71 -4.03
CA LEU A 37 2.07 -8.77 -3.34
C LEU A 37 1.79 -9.96 -4.27
N LYS A 38 1.42 -9.70 -5.54
CA LYS A 38 1.24 -10.77 -6.53
C LYS A 38 2.54 -11.55 -6.72
N LYS A 39 3.66 -10.82 -6.84
CA LYS A 39 4.98 -11.43 -7.03
C LYS A 39 5.38 -12.30 -5.84
N GLU A 40 5.26 -11.80 -4.62
CA GLU A 40 5.55 -12.60 -3.42
C GLU A 40 4.67 -13.84 -3.30
N ALA A 41 3.38 -13.74 -3.63
CA ALA A 41 2.49 -14.90 -3.64
C ALA A 41 2.97 -15.99 -4.60
N ILE A 42 3.39 -15.61 -5.80
CA ILE A 42 3.96 -16.54 -6.79
C ILE A 42 5.30 -17.10 -6.33
N ASP A 43 6.17 -16.27 -5.75
CA ASP A 43 7.48 -16.69 -5.22
C ASP A 43 7.33 -17.69 -4.05
N LEU A 44 6.21 -17.64 -3.32
CA LEU A 44 5.82 -18.61 -2.30
C LEU A 44 5.18 -19.91 -2.85
N GLY A 45 5.11 -20.06 -4.17
CA GLY A 45 4.60 -21.26 -4.83
C GLY A 45 3.10 -21.27 -5.12
N LEU A 46 2.40 -20.12 -4.99
CA LEU A 46 1.01 -20.01 -5.44
C LEU A 46 0.95 -19.93 -6.97
N THR A 47 -0.11 -20.50 -7.55
CA THR A 47 -0.39 -20.32 -8.97
C THR A 47 -0.76 -18.87 -9.26
N VAL A 48 -0.57 -18.46 -10.51
CA VAL A 48 -0.87 -17.09 -10.97
C VAL A 48 -2.33 -16.71 -10.66
N ASP A 49 -3.27 -17.63 -10.88
CA ASP A 49 -4.71 -17.40 -10.65
C ASP A 49 -5.01 -17.13 -9.18
N VAL A 50 -4.47 -17.97 -8.27
CA VAL A 50 -4.65 -17.79 -6.83
C VAL A 50 -4.02 -16.48 -6.35
N ALA A 51 -2.84 -16.13 -6.87
CA ALA A 51 -2.20 -14.86 -6.57
C ALA A 51 -3.03 -13.66 -7.06
N GLU A 52 -3.69 -13.76 -8.22
CA GLU A 52 -4.57 -12.71 -8.72
C GLU A 52 -5.81 -12.50 -7.84
N ASP A 53 -6.42 -13.57 -7.36
CA ASP A 53 -7.62 -13.48 -6.52
C ASP A 53 -7.33 -12.84 -5.17
N ILE A 54 -6.20 -13.21 -4.53
CA ILE A 54 -5.72 -12.56 -3.30
C ILE A 54 -5.54 -11.05 -3.52
N VAL A 55 -4.92 -10.67 -4.64
CA VAL A 55 -4.68 -9.26 -4.97
C VAL A 55 -5.99 -8.52 -5.27
N LYS A 56 -6.94 -9.14 -5.97
CA LYS A 56 -8.27 -8.55 -6.25
C LYS A 56 -9.03 -8.28 -4.95
N GLU A 57 -9.06 -9.24 -4.03
CA GLU A 57 -9.68 -9.05 -2.71
C GLU A 57 -9.06 -7.86 -1.97
N LEU A 58 -7.72 -7.81 -1.92
CA LEU A 58 -7.02 -6.76 -1.18
C LEU A 58 -7.12 -5.38 -1.83
N LYS A 59 -7.11 -5.30 -3.16
CA LYS A 59 -7.43 -4.07 -3.89
C LYS A 59 -8.84 -3.59 -3.56
N GLY A 60 -9.82 -4.50 -3.52
CA GLY A 60 -11.21 -4.19 -3.18
C GLY A 60 -11.34 -3.61 -1.76
N ILE A 61 -10.71 -4.25 -0.78
CA ILE A 61 -10.76 -3.83 0.63
C ILE A 61 -10.00 -2.52 0.85
N CYS A 62 -8.72 -2.46 0.47
CA CYS A 62 -7.85 -1.36 0.85
C CYS A 62 -7.85 -0.17 -0.14
N LYS A 63 -8.48 -0.33 -1.32
CA LYS A 63 -8.54 0.67 -2.40
C LYS A 63 -7.17 1.28 -2.72
N ILE A 64 -6.16 0.41 -2.80
CA ILE A 64 -4.76 0.78 -3.05
C ILE A 64 -4.66 1.48 -4.40
N ARG A 65 -4.00 2.65 -4.43
CA ARG A 65 -3.69 3.39 -5.66
C ARG A 65 -2.28 3.94 -5.60
N ARG A 66 -1.58 3.91 -6.73
CA ARG A 66 -0.28 4.57 -6.89
C ARG A 66 -0.41 6.07 -6.61
N ALA A 67 0.58 6.66 -5.96
CA ALA A 67 0.64 8.12 -5.80
C ALA A 67 0.77 8.76 -7.19
N LYS A 68 -0.04 9.78 -7.47
CA LYS A 68 -0.06 10.46 -8.78
C LYS A 68 1.04 11.51 -8.95
N SER A 69 1.52 12.08 -7.85
CA SER A 69 2.56 13.11 -7.86
C SER A 69 3.88 12.51 -7.41
N GLU A 70 4.86 12.46 -8.31
CA GLU A 70 6.21 11.97 -7.99
C GLU A 70 6.92 12.86 -6.97
N LYS A 71 6.77 14.18 -7.07
CA LYS A 71 7.32 15.13 -6.09
C LYS A 71 6.72 14.91 -4.70
N GLU A 72 5.40 14.73 -4.62
CA GLU A 72 4.72 14.45 -3.34
C GLU A 72 5.17 13.09 -2.77
N ALA A 73 5.32 12.07 -3.63
CA ALA A 73 5.83 10.76 -3.23
C ALA A 73 7.28 10.84 -2.72
N ALA A 74 8.15 11.61 -3.37
CA ALA A 74 9.52 11.79 -2.91
C ALA A 74 9.58 12.46 -1.53
N LEU A 75 8.80 13.54 -1.33
CA LEU A 75 8.72 14.24 -0.05
C LEU A 75 8.15 13.37 1.07
N LEU A 76 7.08 12.62 0.78
CA LEU A 76 6.49 11.68 1.74
C LEU A 76 7.47 10.56 2.09
N ARG A 77 8.26 10.07 1.13
CA ARG A 77 9.27 9.03 1.37
C ARG A 77 10.34 9.55 2.32
N LEU A 78 10.91 10.71 2.01
CA LEU A 78 11.93 11.35 2.83
C LEU A 78 11.42 11.58 4.26
N ARG A 79 10.19 12.08 4.41
CA ARG A 79 9.58 12.28 5.72
C ARG A 79 9.41 10.98 6.50
N MET A 80 8.90 9.94 5.85
CA MET A 80 8.68 8.63 6.47
C MET A 80 9.99 7.99 6.94
N GLU A 81 11.06 8.15 6.17
CA GLU A 81 12.40 7.70 6.50
C GLU A 81 12.98 8.47 7.69
N LEU A 82 12.88 9.81 7.68
CA LEU A 82 13.34 10.68 8.78
C LEU A 82 12.57 10.44 10.09
N GLU A 83 11.26 10.19 10.02
CA GLU A 83 10.42 9.91 11.20
C GLU A 83 10.46 8.42 11.61
N GLY A 84 11.12 7.53 10.85
CA GLY A 84 11.16 6.09 11.11
C GLY A 84 9.80 5.39 11.01
N ILE A 85 8.84 5.95 10.26
CA ILE A 85 7.46 5.45 10.16
C ILE A 85 7.19 4.77 8.82
N LYS A 86 6.44 3.66 8.84
CA LYS A 86 6.05 2.92 7.62
C LYS A 86 4.73 3.39 6.99
N VAL A 87 3.96 4.21 7.70
CA VAL A 87 2.65 4.71 7.23
C VAL A 87 2.49 6.17 7.63
N PHE A 88 2.24 7.03 6.64
CA PHE A 88 1.91 8.42 6.87
C PHE A 88 0.39 8.63 6.88
N LYS A 89 -0.16 8.98 8.03
CA LYS A 89 -1.58 9.34 8.20
C LYS A 89 -1.74 10.84 8.04
N ARG A 90 -2.41 11.30 6.98
CA ARG A 90 -2.75 12.73 6.83
C ARG A 90 -3.65 13.18 7.99
N LYS A 91 -3.14 14.05 8.87
CA LYS A 91 -3.96 14.78 9.85
C LYS A 91 -4.81 15.82 9.09
N ARG A 92 -6.05 16.05 9.57
CA ARG A 92 -6.83 17.21 9.09
C ARG A 92 -6.14 18.44 9.68
N VAL A 93 -5.73 19.35 8.80
CA VAL A 93 -5.70 20.77 9.14
C VAL A 93 -7.07 21.30 8.77
#